data_AF-A0A3M0GIN7-F1
#
_entry.id   AF-A0A3M0GIN7-F1
#
_cell.length_a   1.000
_cell.length_b   1.000
_cell.length_c   1.000
_cell.angle_alpha   90.00
_cell.angle_beta   90.00
_cell.angle_gamma   90.00
#
_symmetry.space_group_name_H-M   'P 1'
#
loop_
_entity.id
_entity.type
_entity.pdbx_description
1 polymer ?
#
loop_
_entity_poly.entity_id
_entity_poly.type
_entity_poly.pdbx_seq_one_letter_code
_entity_poly.pdbx_strand_id
1 'polypeptide(L)'
;MRKSLLVLLALTAIGIAGCQTKQADQTEPEHEVAPESAAANIAQTAEVNEWSDCPYIDPGWLENTNGERLTKQGIDTRFPTPACVFWSYQDDPQATIIVRDMPSVEDARAAVDWAAPIDATEPASFASWEGGRGIVNEQAVYAVQKDTHAVLVWSNQQQTFKSEQIAQEAIANLGL
;
A
#
# COMPACT_ATOMS: atom_id res chain seq x y z
N MET A 1 51.06 33.15 8.41
CA MET A 1 50.51 34.48 8.00
C MET A 1 49.07 34.21 7.56
N ARG A 2 47.94 34.73 8.07
CA ARG A 2 47.52 35.86 8.95
C ARG A 2 46.24 35.37 9.71
N LYS A 3 46.17 35.46 11.04
CA LYS A 3 45.36 36.42 11.86
C LYS A 3 43.85 36.43 11.51
N SER A 4 42.93 35.95 12.38
CA SER A 4 42.40 36.51 13.66
C SER A 4 41.19 37.45 13.49
N LEU A 5 40.27 37.36 14.49
CA LEU A 5 39.13 38.21 14.95
C LEU A 5 37.77 37.47 14.80
N LEU A 6 37.02 37.03 15.82
CA LEU A 6 36.70 37.44 17.21
C LEU A 6 35.68 38.62 17.30
N VAL A 7 34.73 38.45 18.24
CA VAL A 7 33.78 39.38 18.93
C VAL A 7 32.45 39.73 18.21
N LEU A 8 31.26 39.95 18.84
CA LEU A 8 30.78 40.28 20.21
C LEU A 8 29.25 39.94 20.27
N LEU A 9 28.73 39.14 21.22
CA LEU A 9 28.00 39.48 22.47
C LEU A 9 26.81 40.47 22.38
N ALA A 10 25.62 40.06 22.88
CA ALA A 10 24.67 40.93 23.60
C ALA A 10 23.70 40.11 24.49
N LEU A 11 23.84 40.29 25.82
CA LEU A 11 22.85 39.95 26.84
C LEU A 11 21.79 41.06 26.93
N THR A 12 20.54 40.68 27.22
CA THR A 12 19.58 41.55 27.92
C THR A 12 18.70 40.73 28.86
N ALA A 13 18.70 41.14 30.13
CA ALA A 13 17.84 40.64 31.20
C ALA A 13 16.92 41.78 31.66
N ILE A 14 15.62 41.52 31.83
CA ILE A 14 14.68 42.34 32.61
C ILE A 14 13.68 41.38 33.26
N GLY A 15 13.55 41.45 34.59
CA GLY A 15 12.52 40.77 35.37
C GLY A 15 11.40 41.74 35.80
N ILE A 16 10.20 41.22 36.06
CA ILE A 16 9.12 41.87 36.84
C ILE A 16 8.36 40.79 37.62
N ALA A 17 7.90 41.19 38.81
CA ALA A 17 7.32 40.43 39.89
C ALA A 17 5.86 39.93 39.69
N GLY A 18 5.54 38.83 40.40
CA GLY A 18 4.37 38.71 41.28
C GLY A 18 2.96 38.55 40.68
N CYS A 19 2.38 37.34 40.82
CA CYS A 19 1.09 37.14 41.48
C CYS A 19 0.88 35.65 41.79
N GLN A 20 0.57 35.34 43.05
CA GLN A 20 0.02 34.05 43.46
C GLN A 20 -1.35 33.89 42.81
N THR A 21 -1.54 32.82 42.05
CA THR A 21 -2.87 32.41 41.58
C THR A 21 -3.20 31.10 42.26
N LYS A 22 -4.31 31.10 42.98
CA LYS A 22 -4.92 29.94 43.64
C LYS A 22 -5.02 28.78 42.65
N GLN A 23 -4.53 27.62 43.07
CA GLN A 23 -4.86 26.33 42.49
C GLN A 23 -6.38 26.14 42.64
N ALA A 24 -7.12 26.38 41.55
CA ALA A 24 -8.45 25.84 41.40
C ALA A 24 -8.25 24.39 40.95
N ASP A 25 -8.71 23.48 41.80
CA ASP A 25 -8.83 22.06 41.51
C ASP A 25 -9.80 21.93 40.33
N GLN A 26 -9.25 21.80 39.12
CA GLN A 26 -9.99 21.41 37.93
C GLN A 26 -9.66 19.94 37.71
N THR A 27 -10.62 19.09 38.08
CA THR A 27 -10.72 17.74 37.55
C THR A 27 -10.86 17.87 36.03
N GLU A 28 -9.73 17.72 35.34
CA GLU A 28 -9.67 17.60 33.89
C GLU A 28 -10.47 16.36 33.50
N PRO A 29 -11.44 16.46 32.58
CA PRO A 29 -12.06 15.27 32.03
C PRO A 29 -10.93 14.48 31.37
N GLU A 30 -10.72 13.27 31.86
CA GLU A 30 -9.85 12.26 31.29
C GLU A 30 -10.22 12.15 29.81
N HIS A 31 -9.42 12.80 28.97
CA HIS A 31 -9.53 12.66 27.53
C HIS A 31 -9.01 11.26 27.25
N GLU A 32 -9.95 10.32 27.15
CA GLU A 32 -9.70 9.00 26.61
C GLU A 32 -9.05 9.22 25.24
N VAL A 33 -7.73 9.03 25.20
CA VAL A 33 -6.95 9.11 23.98
C VAL A 33 -7.46 7.95 23.12
N ALA A 34 -8.38 8.27 22.21
CA ALA A 34 -8.77 7.35 21.15
C ALA A 34 -7.47 6.82 20.52
N PRO A 35 -7.39 5.51 20.23
CA PRO A 35 -6.16 4.95 19.68
C PRO A 35 -5.88 5.71 18.39
N GLU A 36 -4.72 6.38 18.34
CA GLU A 36 -4.20 6.99 17.14
C GLU A 36 -4.11 5.87 16.11
N SER A 37 -5.04 5.86 15.14
CA SER A 37 -5.04 4.84 14.10
C SER A 37 -3.72 4.97 13.38
N ALA A 38 -2.85 3.96 13.50
CA ALA A 38 -1.60 3.93 12.76
C ALA A 38 -1.94 4.17 11.28
N ALA A 39 -1.39 5.25 10.71
CA ALA A 39 -1.66 5.62 9.32
C ALA A 39 -1.38 4.42 8.41
N ALA A 40 -2.31 4.11 7.51
CA ALA A 40 -2.17 2.96 6.63
C ALA A 40 -0.95 3.14 5.71
N ASN A 41 -0.11 2.10 5.60
CA ASN A 41 1.02 2.11 4.69
C ASN A 41 0.53 1.88 3.25
N ILE A 42 0.16 2.95 2.55
CA ILE A 42 -0.42 2.89 1.20
C ILE A 42 0.51 2.16 0.22
N ALA A 43 1.79 2.53 0.19
CA ALA A 43 2.78 2.06 -0.78
C ALA A 43 3.48 0.74 -0.39
N GLN A 44 2.83 -0.11 0.40
CA GLN A 44 3.40 -1.39 0.82
C GLN A 44 3.40 -2.40 -0.33
N THR A 45 4.60 -2.86 -0.71
CA THR A 45 4.83 -3.93 -1.68
C THR A 45 4.83 -5.30 -1.01
N ALA A 46 4.62 -6.37 -1.78
CA ALA A 46 4.78 -7.74 -1.31
C ALA A 46 6.26 -8.09 -1.07
N GLU A 47 6.56 -8.71 0.06
CA GLU A 47 7.86 -9.33 0.35
C GLU A 47 7.61 -10.77 0.79
N VAL A 48 7.97 -11.73 -0.05
CA VAL A 48 7.73 -13.15 0.27
C VAL A 48 8.49 -13.53 1.53
N ASN A 49 7.73 -13.88 2.57
CA ASN A 49 8.22 -14.34 3.85
C ASN A 49 7.91 -15.83 4.10
N GLU A 50 7.14 -16.45 3.20
CA GLU A 50 6.83 -17.89 3.23
C GLU A 50 6.75 -18.48 1.81
N TRP A 51 7.39 -19.64 1.60
CA TRP A 51 7.37 -20.37 0.33
C TRP A 51 6.26 -21.42 0.32
N SER A 52 5.03 -20.97 0.25
CA SER A 52 3.81 -21.80 0.19
C SER A 52 2.90 -21.36 -0.95
N ASP A 53 1.88 -22.16 -1.20
CA ASP A 53 0.95 -21.93 -2.31
C ASP A 53 0.02 -20.75 -2.05
N CYS A 54 -0.35 -20.03 -3.12
CA CYS A 54 -1.33 -18.96 -3.01
C CYS A 54 -2.70 -19.54 -2.60
N PRO A 55 -3.33 -19.05 -1.51
CA PRO A 55 -4.55 -19.68 -1.00
C PRO A 55 -5.81 -19.45 -1.85
N TYR A 56 -5.76 -18.55 -2.84
CA TYR A 56 -6.92 -18.14 -3.65
C TYR A 56 -6.67 -18.11 -5.15
N ILE A 57 -5.49 -18.54 -5.63
CA ILE A 57 -5.20 -18.68 -7.07
C ILE A 57 -4.64 -20.07 -7.32
N ASP A 58 -5.28 -20.79 -8.23
CA ASP A 58 -4.75 -22.07 -8.72
C ASP A 58 -3.49 -21.82 -9.57
N PRO A 59 -2.37 -22.52 -9.30
CA PRO A 59 -1.12 -22.30 -10.03
C PRO A 59 -1.24 -22.65 -11.52
N GLY A 60 -1.95 -23.72 -11.87
CA GLY A 60 -2.12 -24.12 -13.27
C GLY A 60 -3.00 -23.15 -14.05
N TRP A 61 -4.02 -22.60 -13.41
CA TRP A 61 -4.83 -21.52 -13.97
C TRP A 61 -3.97 -20.26 -14.22
N LEU A 62 -3.15 -19.86 -13.26
CA LEU A 62 -2.27 -18.70 -13.41
C LEU A 62 -1.28 -18.88 -14.57
N GLU A 63 -0.65 -20.04 -14.69
CA GLU A 63 0.26 -20.36 -15.81
C GLU A 63 -0.42 -20.13 -17.16
N ASN A 64 -1.66 -20.59 -17.29
CA ASN A 64 -2.43 -20.47 -18.53
C ASN A 64 -2.88 -19.02 -18.79
N THR A 65 -3.33 -18.31 -17.76
CA THR A 65 -3.83 -16.92 -17.86
C THR A 65 -2.69 -15.93 -18.12
N ASN A 66 -1.61 -16.02 -17.35
CA ASN A 66 -0.46 -15.13 -17.52
C ASN A 66 0.39 -15.54 -18.73
N GLY A 67 0.41 -16.83 -19.07
CA GLY A 67 1.05 -17.37 -20.28
C GLY A 67 2.50 -17.80 -20.10
N GLU A 68 2.95 -18.00 -18.85
CA GLU A 68 4.29 -18.47 -18.53
C GLU A 68 4.24 -19.64 -17.54
N ARG A 69 5.19 -20.58 -17.66
CA ARG A 69 5.31 -21.68 -16.71
C ARG A 69 5.71 -21.16 -15.33
N LEU A 70 5.06 -21.68 -14.30
CA LEU A 70 5.34 -21.41 -12.91
C LEU A 70 6.50 -22.27 -12.46
N THR A 71 7.57 -21.63 -12.00
CA THR A 71 8.73 -22.32 -11.43
C THR A 71 8.72 -22.29 -9.92
N LYS A 72 8.11 -21.25 -9.35
CA LYS A 72 8.09 -20.95 -7.91
C LYS A 72 6.97 -19.98 -7.61
N GLN A 73 6.41 -20.10 -6.40
CA GLN A 73 5.53 -19.11 -5.82
C GLN A 73 5.82 -18.97 -4.32
N GLY A 74 5.34 -17.87 -3.75
CA GLY A 74 5.40 -17.62 -2.32
C GLY A 74 4.40 -16.55 -1.92
N ILE A 75 4.23 -16.40 -0.61
CA ILE A 75 3.25 -15.48 -0.02
C ILE A 75 3.92 -14.50 0.95
N ASP A 76 3.24 -13.37 1.16
CA ASP A 76 3.55 -12.39 2.19
C ASP A 76 2.40 -12.33 3.20
N THR A 77 2.64 -12.87 4.39
CA THR A 77 1.65 -12.95 5.48
C THR A 77 1.55 -11.68 6.32
N ARG A 78 2.25 -10.60 5.97
CA ARG A 78 2.08 -9.28 6.61
C ARG A 78 0.75 -8.62 6.26
N PHE A 79 0.12 -9.06 5.18
CA PHE A 79 -1.23 -8.68 4.79
C PHE A 79 -2.26 -9.66 5.40
N PRO A 80 -3.42 -9.18 5.91
CA PRO A 80 -4.46 -10.06 6.45
C PRO A 80 -4.92 -11.14 5.47
N THR A 81 -5.13 -10.74 4.21
CA THR A 81 -5.18 -11.67 3.06
C THR A 81 -3.77 -11.75 2.49
N PRO A 82 -3.09 -12.93 2.52
CA PRO A 82 -1.71 -13.02 2.06
C PRO A 82 -1.53 -12.52 0.63
N ALA A 83 -0.56 -11.63 0.41
CA ALA A 83 -0.20 -11.28 -0.95
C ALA A 83 0.52 -12.46 -1.61
N CYS A 84 0.28 -12.70 -2.89
CA CYS A 84 0.86 -13.81 -3.63
C CYS A 84 1.82 -13.31 -4.70
N VAL A 85 2.98 -13.95 -4.80
CA VAL A 85 4.01 -13.62 -5.79
C VAL A 85 4.39 -14.89 -6.54
N PHE A 86 4.43 -14.80 -7.86
CA PHE A 86 4.60 -15.94 -8.75
C PHE A 86 5.76 -15.68 -9.70
N TRP A 87 6.63 -16.68 -9.89
CA TRP A 87 7.81 -16.57 -10.75
C TRP A 87 7.74 -17.56 -11.91
N SER A 88 8.30 -17.13 -13.03
CA SER A 88 8.69 -18.03 -14.11
C SER A 88 10.20 -18.22 -14.08
N TYR A 89 10.84 -18.37 -15.23
CA TYR A 89 12.30 -18.57 -15.32
C TYR A 89 13.13 -17.31 -15.07
N GLN A 90 12.49 -16.14 -14.95
CA GLN A 90 13.16 -14.86 -14.67
C GLN A 90 13.27 -14.59 -13.17
N ASP A 91 14.19 -13.71 -12.79
CA ASP A 91 14.37 -13.27 -11.39
C ASP A 91 13.18 -12.42 -10.91
N ASP A 92 12.61 -11.60 -11.81
CA ASP A 92 11.42 -10.81 -11.54
C ASP A 92 10.15 -11.66 -11.59
N PRO A 93 9.15 -11.40 -10.72
CA PRO A 93 7.89 -12.11 -10.73
C PRO A 93 7.16 -12.01 -12.07
N GLN A 94 6.55 -13.12 -12.49
CA GLN A 94 5.65 -13.12 -13.63
C GLN A 94 4.29 -12.48 -13.31
N ALA A 95 3.86 -12.59 -12.05
CA ALA A 95 2.66 -11.95 -11.52
C ALA A 95 2.79 -11.69 -10.01
N THR A 96 2.19 -10.60 -9.54
CA THR A 96 2.10 -10.24 -8.12
C THR A 96 0.67 -9.79 -7.83
N ILE A 97 0.08 -10.29 -6.74
CA ILE A 97 -1.26 -9.96 -6.28
C ILE A 97 -1.17 -9.46 -4.85
N ILE A 98 -1.68 -8.25 -4.60
CA ILE A 98 -1.82 -7.69 -3.26
C ILE A 98 -3.29 -7.38 -3.02
N VAL A 99 -3.84 -7.94 -1.95
CA VAL A 99 -5.19 -7.64 -1.45
C VAL A 99 -5.05 -6.79 -0.20
N ARG A 100 -5.79 -5.68 -0.14
CA ARG A 100 -5.69 -4.67 0.90
C ARG A 100 -7.04 -4.46 1.56
N ASP A 101 -7.08 -4.65 2.88
CA ASP A 101 -8.16 -4.17 3.74
C ASP A 101 -7.69 -2.86 4.36
N MET A 102 -8.34 -1.76 3.99
CA MET A 102 -7.92 -0.41 4.37
C MET A 102 -8.83 0.20 5.43
N PRO A 103 -8.35 1.14 6.27
CA PRO A 103 -9.18 1.78 7.29
C PRO A 103 -10.34 2.63 6.73
N SER A 104 -10.21 3.10 5.49
CA SER A 104 -11.17 3.98 4.83
C SER A 104 -11.24 3.73 3.32
N VAL A 105 -12.30 4.25 2.69
CA VAL A 105 -12.48 4.21 1.23
C VAL A 105 -11.40 5.07 0.55
N GLU A 106 -11.04 6.19 1.16
CA GLU A 106 -9.98 7.08 0.70
C GLU A 106 -8.62 6.37 0.70
N ASP A 107 -8.33 5.57 1.72
CA ASP A 107 -7.10 4.78 1.78
C ASP A 107 -7.07 3.65 0.75
N ALA A 108 -8.21 2.98 0.51
CA ALA A 108 -8.35 1.97 -0.56
C ALA A 108 -8.14 2.60 -1.94
N ARG A 109 -8.72 3.77 -2.18
CA ARG A 109 -8.49 4.56 -3.39
C ARG A 109 -7.02 4.97 -3.52
N ALA A 110 -6.39 5.42 -2.44
CA ALA A 110 -4.98 5.80 -2.46
C ALA A 110 -4.07 4.60 -2.80
N ALA A 111 -4.41 3.39 -2.34
CA ALA A 111 -3.69 2.17 -2.71
C ALA A 111 -3.83 1.84 -4.20
N VAL A 112 -5.02 2.05 -4.77
CA VAL A 112 -5.25 1.93 -6.23
C VAL A 112 -4.46 2.97 -7.00
N ASP A 113 -4.54 4.25 -6.62
CA ASP A 113 -3.85 5.34 -7.31
C ASP A 113 -2.32 5.20 -7.22
N TRP A 114 -1.79 4.57 -6.16
CA TRP A 114 -0.37 4.22 -6.06
C TRP A 114 0.04 3.13 -7.05
N ALA A 115 -0.76 2.07 -7.18
CA ALA A 115 -0.47 0.97 -8.10
C ALA A 115 -0.69 1.35 -9.57
N ALA A 116 -1.78 2.07 -9.84
CA ALA A 116 -2.22 2.54 -11.15
C ALA A 116 -2.39 4.07 -11.13
N PRO A 117 -1.30 4.84 -11.32
CA PRO A 117 -1.36 6.30 -11.28
C PRO A 117 -2.32 6.88 -12.32
N ILE A 118 -3.09 7.88 -11.91
CA ILE A 118 -4.15 8.51 -12.72
C ILE A 118 -3.61 9.09 -14.04
N ASP A 119 -2.38 9.59 -14.05
CA ASP A 119 -1.73 10.18 -15.22
C ASP A 119 -1.02 9.16 -16.13
N ALA A 120 -0.91 7.91 -15.69
CA ALA A 120 -0.22 6.83 -16.39
C ALA A 120 -1.14 5.67 -16.81
N THR A 121 -2.39 5.65 -16.35
CA THR A 121 -3.33 4.54 -16.55
C THR A 121 -4.68 5.01 -17.07
N GLU A 122 -5.42 4.11 -17.70
CA GLU A 122 -6.81 4.34 -18.09
C GLU A 122 -7.77 3.82 -17.01
N PRO A 123 -8.99 4.39 -16.90
CA PRO A 123 -9.99 3.88 -15.96
C PRO A 123 -10.32 2.41 -16.21
N ALA A 124 -10.51 1.66 -15.12
CA ALA A 124 -10.94 0.28 -15.13
C ALA A 124 -12.13 0.09 -14.19
N SER A 125 -13.14 -0.66 -14.64
CA SER A 125 -14.28 -1.02 -13.80
C SER A 125 -14.72 -2.45 -14.06
N PHE A 126 -15.21 -3.11 -12.99
CA PHE A 126 -15.73 -4.46 -13.03
C PHE A 126 -16.81 -4.62 -11.95
N ALA A 127 -18.05 -4.86 -12.35
CA ALA A 127 -19.20 -4.86 -11.44
C ALA A 127 -19.28 -3.55 -10.62
N SER A 128 -19.00 -3.59 -9.32
CA SER A 128 -18.95 -2.43 -8.42
C SER A 128 -17.53 -2.04 -8.01
N TRP A 129 -16.51 -2.61 -8.65
CA TRP A 129 -15.10 -2.29 -8.45
C TRP A 129 -14.65 -1.23 -9.45
N GLU A 130 -13.89 -0.25 -8.98
CA GLU A 130 -13.43 0.89 -9.77
C GLU A 130 -11.93 1.14 -9.53
N GLY A 131 -11.21 1.58 -10.56
CA GLY A 131 -9.79 1.90 -10.47
C GLY A 131 -9.15 2.17 -11.81
N GLY A 132 -7.97 1.57 -12.05
CA GLY A 132 -7.16 1.84 -13.24
C GLY A 132 -6.42 0.62 -13.75
N ARG A 133 -6.10 0.63 -15.04
CA ARG A 133 -5.24 -0.36 -15.70
C ARG A 133 -4.32 0.31 -16.71
N GLY A 134 -3.14 -0.27 -16.92
CA GLY A 134 -2.16 0.32 -17.84
C GLY A 134 -0.82 -0.39 -17.78
N ILE A 135 0.18 0.18 -18.45
CA ILE A 135 1.57 -0.26 -18.33
C ILE A 135 2.31 0.72 -17.44
N VAL A 136 2.78 0.26 -16.28
CA VAL A 136 3.52 1.06 -15.30
C VAL A 136 4.83 0.33 -15.02
N ASN A 137 5.97 1.02 -15.16
CA ASN A 137 7.29 0.42 -14.97
C ASN A 137 7.48 -0.90 -15.75
N GLU A 138 7.06 -0.91 -17.02
CA GLU A 138 7.14 -2.07 -17.93
C GLU A 138 6.25 -3.28 -17.55
N GLN A 139 5.42 -3.16 -16.51
CA GLN A 139 4.47 -4.19 -16.07
C GLN A 139 3.04 -3.80 -16.42
N ALA A 140 2.22 -4.78 -16.84
CA ALA A 140 0.78 -4.58 -16.90
C ALA A 140 0.21 -4.53 -15.49
N VAL A 141 -0.54 -3.47 -15.19
CA VAL A 141 -1.21 -3.25 -13.92
C VAL A 141 -2.72 -3.29 -14.13
N TYR A 142 -3.41 -3.93 -13.21
CA TYR A 142 -4.85 -3.75 -12.98
C TYR A 142 -5.06 -3.58 -11.47
N ALA A 143 -5.58 -2.44 -11.07
CA ALA A 143 -5.80 -2.10 -9.68
C ALA A 143 -7.20 -1.53 -9.51
N VAL A 144 -7.98 -2.11 -8.60
CA VAL A 144 -9.36 -1.70 -8.35
C VAL A 144 -9.68 -1.74 -6.87
N GLN A 145 -10.66 -0.94 -6.46
CA GLN A 145 -11.21 -0.95 -5.11
C GLN A 145 -12.74 -1.02 -5.10
N LYS A 146 -13.28 -1.54 -4.00
CA LYS A 146 -14.69 -1.49 -3.63
C LYS A 146 -14.77 -1.31 -2.13
N ASP A 147 -15.52 -0.30 -1.69
CA ASP A 147 -15.60 0.09 -0.29
C ASP A 147 -14.20 0.31 0.32
N THR A 148 -13.80 -0.50 1.30
CA THR A 148 -12.50 -0.45 1.96
C THR A 148 -11.50 -1.48 1.45
N HIS A 149 -11.87 -2.26 0.42
CA HIS A 149 -11.03 -3.31 -0.15
C HIS A 149 -10.36 -2.83 -1.44
N ALA A 150 -9.08 -3.12 -1.62
CA ALA A 150 -8.37 -2.91 -2.89
C ALA A 150 -7.64 -4.19 -3.33
N VAL A 151 -7.70 -4.48 -4.62
CA VAL A 151 -7.00 -5.60 -5.26
C VAL A 151 -6.08 -5.04 -6.34
N LEU A 152 -4.78 -5.28 -6.17
CA LEU A 152 -3.72 -4.72 -6.98
C LEU A 152 -2.96 -5.87 -7.64
N VAL A 153 -2.94 -5.90 -8.97
CA VAL A 153 -2.28 -6.97 -9.73
C VAL A 153 -1.29 -6.39 -10.72
N TRP A 154 -0.07 -6.92 -10.67
CA TRP A 154 0.98 -6.70 -11.66
C TRP A 154 1.24 -7.98 -12.43
N SER A 155 1.54 -7.85 -13.71
CA SER A 155 1.99 -8.92 -14.60
C SER A 155 3.20 -8.44 -15.40
N ASN A 156 4.16 -9.34 -15.64
CA ASN A 156 5.31 -9.07 -16.53
C ASN A 156 4.93 -9.06 -18.03
N GLN A 157 3.65 -9.27 -18.35
CA GLN A 157 3.13 -9.25 -19.71
C GLN A 157 2.68 -7.84 -20.09
N GLN A 158 2.63 -7.55 -21.39
CA GLN A 158 2.15 -6.25 -21.88
C GLN A 158 0.63 -6.17 -22.07
N GLN A 159 -0.11 -7.24 -21.77
CA GLN A 159 -1.56 -7.28 -21.93
C GLN A 159 -2.24 -7.04 -20.59
N THR A 160 -2.83 -5.85 -20.40
CA THR A 160 -3.58 -5.49 -19.18
C THR A 160 -4.78 -6.39 -18.92
N PHE A 161 -5.31 -7.05 -19.96
CA PHE A 161 -6.35 -8.07 -19.80
C PHE A 161 -5.91 -9.24 -18.92
N LYS A 162 -4.62 -9.58 -18.88
CA LYS A 162 -4.11 -10.69 -18.05
C LYS A 162 -4.13 -10.33 -16.56
N SER A 163 -3.63 -9.14 -16.19
CA SER A 163 -3.72 -8.65 -14.82
C SER A 163 -5.17 -8.42 -14.39
N GLU A 164 -6.04 -8.00 -15.30
CA GLU A 164 -7.49 -7.91 -15.09
C GLU A 164 -8.12 -9.28 -14.76
N GLN A 165 -7.85 -10.32 -15.56
CA GLN A 165 -8.38 -11.66 -15.29
C GLN A 165 -7.90 -12.21 -13.95
N ILE A 166 -6.62 -12.01 -13.62
CA ILE A 166 -6.05 -12.43 -12.32
C ILE A 166 -6.72 -11.70 -11.15
N ALA A 167 -6.99 -10.39 -11.28
CA ALA A 167 -7.69 -9.63 -10.25
C ALA A 167 -9.13 -10.13 -10.06
N GLN A 168 -9.86 -10.37 -11.17
CA GLN A 168 -11.23 -10.87 -11.12
C GLN A 168 -11.31 -12.27 -10.50
N GLU A 169 -10.37 -13.15 -10.81
CA GLU A 169 -10.26 -14.48 -10.20
C GLU A 169 -10.01 -14.39 -8.69
N ALA A 170 -9.07 -13.53 -8.27
CA ALA A 170 -8.80 -13.31 -6.85
C ALA A 170 -10.05 -12.77 -6.11
N ILE A 171 -10.73 -11.77 -6.67
CA ILE A 171 -11.97 -11.21 -6.11
C ILE A 171 -13.04 -12.30 -5.99
N ALA A 172 -13.22 -13.12 -7.02
CA ALA A 172 -14.22 -14.18 -7.02
C ALA A 172 -13.93 -15.26 -5.97
N ASN A 173 -12.67 -15.75 -5.89
CA ASN A 173 -12.28 -16.81 -4.98
C ASN A 173 -12.25 -16.37 -3.50
N LEU A 174 -12.00 -15.08 -3.25
CA LEU A 174 -12.05 -14.50 -1.91
C LEU A 174 -13.46 -14.04 -1.50
N GLY A 175 -14.40 -13.97 -2.45
CA GLY A 175 -15.77 -13.52 -2.19
C GLY A 175 -15.88 -12.04 -1.83
N LEU A 176 -15.04 -11.19 -2.45
CA LEU A 176 -14.91 -9.77 -2.12
C LEU A 176 -15.99 -8.88 -2.73
#